data_AF-A0A553IEZ8-F1
#
_entry.id   AF-A0A553IEZ8-F1
#
_cell.length_a   1.000
_cell.length_b   1.000
_cell.length_c   1.000
_cell.angle_alpha   90.00
_cell.angle_beta   90.00
_cell.angle_gamma   90.00
#
_symmetry.space_group_name_H-M   'P 1'
#
loop_
_entity.id
_entity.type
_entity.pdbx_description
1 polymer ?
#
loop_
_entity_poly.entity_id
_entity_poly.type
_entity_poly.pdbx_seq_one_letter_code
_entity_poly.pdbx_strand_id
1 'polypeptide(L)'
;MVPTFAEATAVRATGSHTYTANFPSDWCIGSVTHGGVVAATFLRVAATHFGTTLAKQKQPHTITLHAEFLRRTSAGLATFVVKDMKLGRQTSTIHITLTQDGREEVVAYMTNANIDAEAGFTLQTGWSANPPLPAPPKDFNKLAADGQDADWVALKDLPYPKLRKAVNRVRMHIPRNGQKQPNVIDEWVRLESGERFPMEGLGFVSDMWPQMIEGLVMKQQEMDGEAQNAKKSAGDLPWLWYPTLVLNLDIKKALPPEGVEWLHVRVQSKHIKNGRYDYEVLIFDETGDLVAISNHVAMVVDGSRNTAARRVGRPFPSRVEMNPISDVNKPGALDIMPDKATHEPAAGSRTEVLVKYRARSGLAHEPDTYNGFLY
;
A
#
# COMPACT_ATOMS: atom_id res chain seq x y z
N MET A 1 20.45 -18.89 -2.50
CA MET A 1 20.29 -17.68 -3.31
C MET A 1 19.01 -16.99 -2.86
N VAL A 2 18.97 -15.66 -2.80
CA VAL A 2 17.73 -14.94 -2.44
C VAL A 2 16.77 -15.00 -3.63
N PRO A 3 15.49 -15.37 -3.46
CA PRO A 3 14.55 -15.45 -4.57
C PRO A 3 14.35 -14.12 -5.28
N THR A 4 14.26 -14.15 -6.61
CA THR A 4 13.97 -12.97 -7.44
C THR A 4 12.51 -12.53 -7.27
N PHE A 5 12.12 -11.38 -7.84
CA PHE A 5 10.72 -10.93 -7.79
C PHE A 5 9.80 -11.92 -8.50
N ALA A 6 10.22 -12.41 -9.66
CA ALA A 6 9.47 -13.39 -10.43
C ALA A 6 9.27 -14.70 -9.65
N GLU A 7 10.27 -15.14 -8.89
CA GLU A 7 10.19 -16.34 -8.05
C GLU A 7 9.33 -16.11 -6.80
N ALA A 8 9.50 -14.98 -6.13
CA ALA A 8 8.82 -14.66 -4.87
C ALA A 8 7.31 -14.45 -5.03
N THR A 9 6.87 -14.05 -6.22
CA THR A 9 5.45 -13.85 -6.57
C THR A 9 4.89 -14.97 -7.45
N ALA A 10 5.67 -16.03 -7.72
CA ALA A 10 5.25 -17.11 -8.61
C ALA A 10 3.96 -17.79 -8.09
N VAL A 11 3.02 -18.02 -9.01
CA VAL A 11 1.76 -18.71 -8.75
C VAL A 11 1.66 -19.97 -9.59
N ARG A 12 1.06 -21.02 -9.02
CA ARG A 12 0.81 -22.28 -9.70
C ARG A 12 -0.68 -22.61 -9.64
N ALA A 13 -1.30 -22.80 -10.79
CA ALA A 13 -2.66 -23.33 -10.88
C ALA A 13 -2.68 -24.77 -10.36
N THR A 14 -3.61 -25.05 -9.47
CA THR A 14 -3.87 -26.39 -8.89
C THR A 14 -5.27 -26.90 -9.21
N GLY A 15 -6.10 -26.04 -9.79
CA GLY A 15 -7.40 -26.31 -10.38
C GLY A 15 -7.82 -25.12 -11.24
N SER A 16 -9.02 -25.15 -11.79
CA SER A 16 -9.53 -24.05 -12.63
C SER A 16 -9.70 -22.72 -11.85
N HIS A 17 -9.95 -22.79 -10.55
CA HIS A 17 -10.21 -21.62 -9.70
C HIS A 17 -9.37 -21.64 -8.41
N THR A 18 -8.29 -22.41 -8.39
CA THR A 18 -7.45 -22.58 -7.20
C THR A 18 -5.99 -22.50 -7.57
N TYR A 19 -5.26 -21.63 -6.88
CA TYR A 19 -3.87 -21.33 -7.14
C TYR A 19 -3.07 -21.42 -5.84
N THR A 20 -1.77 -21.68 -5.96
CA THR A 20 -0.85 -21.74 -4.82
C THR A 20 0.34 -20.83 -5.07
N ALA A 21 0.84 -20.20 -4.02
CA ALA A 21 2.10 -19.45 -4.01
C ALA A 21 2.88 -19.80 -2.75
N ASN A 22 4.20 -19.58 -2.75
CA ASN A 22 5.03 -19.76 -1.57
C ASN A 22 5.83 -18.50 -1.30
N PHE A 23 5.47 -17.77 -0.23
CA PHE A 23 6.11 -16.50 0.10
C PHE A 23 7.47 -16.74 0.76
N PRO A 24 8.59 -16.33 0.13
CA PRO A 24 9.89 -16.47 0.73
C PRO A 24 10.10 -15.46 1.87
N SER A 25 10.83 -15.87 2.91
CA SER A 25 11.05 -15.00 4.07
C SER A 25 11.84 -13.72 3.71
N ASP A 26 12.65 -13.74 2.66
CA ASP A 26 13.44 -12.60 2.20
C ASP A 26 12.59 -11.45 1.65
N TRP A 27 11.32 -11.72 1.40
CA TRP A 27 10.32 -10.75 0.94
C TRP A 27 9.33 -10.36 2.05
N CYS A 28 9.72 -10.57 3.30
CA CYS A 28 8.99 -10.12 4.48
C CYS A 28 9.53 -8.81 5.06
N ILE A 29 8.66 -8.12 5.80
CA ILE A 29 9.02 -7.12 6.82
C ILE A 29 8.74 -7.75 8.18
N GLY A 30 9.81 -7.98 8.96
CA GLY A 30 9.77 -8.78 10.18
C GLY A 30 9.30 -10.20 9.88
N SER A 31 8.16 -10.59 10.42
CA SER A 31 7.55 -11.92 10.19
C SER A 31 6.40 -11.94 9.18
N VAL A 32 6.06 -10.78 8.62
CA VAL A 32 4.90 -10.59 7.73
C VAL A 32 5.38 -10.43 6.29
N THR A 33 4.78 -11.18 5.35
CA THR A 33 5.04 -10.96 3.91
C THR A 33 4.67 -9.54 3.55
N HIS A 34 5.56 -8.84 2.83
CA HIS A 34 5.34 -7.45 2.44
C HIS A 34 4.01 -7.29 1.69
N GLY A 35 3.22 -6.25 2.01
CA GLY A 35 1.87 -6.05 1.46
C GLY A 35 1.88 -5.96 -0.06
N GLY A 36 2.85 -5.24 -0.62
CA GLY A 36 3.03 -5.17 -2.07
C GLY A 36 3.39 -6.49 -2.74
N VAL A 37 4.08 -7.41 -2.05
CA VAL A 37 4.34 -8.76 -2.59
C VAL A 37 3.06 -9.58 -2.65
N VAL A 38 2.22 -9.42 -1.62
CA VAL A 38 0.88 -10.02 -1.59
C VAL A 38 0.05 -9.46 -2.74
N ALA A 39 -0.02 -8.13 -2.90
CA ALA A 39 -0.76 -7.47 -3.98
C ALA A 39 -0.27 -7.89 -5.37
N ALA A 40 1.04 -7.91 -5.62
CA ALA A 40 1.62 -8.43 -6.85
C ALA A 40 1.22 -9.90 -7.12
N THR A 41 1.15 -10.73 -6.07
CA THR A 41 0.74 -12.13 -6.20
C THR A 41 -0.75 -12.24 -6.55
N PHE A 42 -1.63 -11.39 -6.00
CA PHE A 42 -3.04 -11.29 -6.44
C PHE A 42 -3.14 -10.92 -7.92
N LEU A 43 -2.35 -9.93 -8.38
CA LEU A 43 -2.26 -9.58 -9.80
C LEU A 43 -1.83 -10.77 -10.66
N ARG A 44 -0.84 -11.56 -10.21
CA ARG A 44 -0.40 -12.77 -10.93
C ARG A 44 -1.43 -13.89 -10.95
N VAL A 45 -2.21 -14.06 -9.87
CA VAL A 45 -3.34 -15.00 -9.86
C VAL A 45 -4.37 -14.56 -10.90
N ALA A 46 -4.74 -13.28 -10.93
CA ALA A 46 -5.68 -12.75 -11.92
C ALA A 46 -5.16 -12.93 -13.35
N ALA A 47 -3.93 -12.53 -13.64
CA ALA A 47 -3.31 -12.70 -14.95
C ALA A 47 -3.29 -14.18 -15.38
N THR A 48 -2.90 -15.09 -14.47
CA THR A 48 -2.93 -16.54 -14.74
C THR A 48 -4.35 -17.03 -15.01
N HIS A 49 -5.32 -16.58 -14.23
CA HIS A 49 -6.72 -16.98 -14.37
C HIS A 49 -7.32 -16.52 -15.70
N PHE A 50 -7.07 -15.28 -16.11
CA PHE A 50 -7.49 -14.73 -17.39
C PHE A 50 -6.69 -15.27 -18.58
N GLY A 51 -5.45 -15.73 -18.37
CA GLY A 51 -4.66 -16.44 -19.39
C GLY A 51 -5.04 -17.92 -19.55
N THR A 52 -5.77 -18.50 -18.61
CA THR A 52 -6.12 -19.93 -18.59
C THR A 52 -7.63 -20.14 -18.54
N THR A 53 -8.22 -20.22 -17.35
CA THR A 53 -9.65 -20.50 -17.11
C THR A 53 -10.58 -19.56 -17.86
N LEU A 54 -10.25 -18.26 -17.87
CA LEU A 54 -11.04 -17.22 -18.54
C LEU A 54 -10.39 -16.71 -19.84
N ALA A 55 -9.52 -17.49 -20.49
CA ALA A 55 -8.85 -17.10 -21.74
C ALA A 55 -9.80 -16.58 -22.83
N LYS A 56 -11.03 -17.11 -22.89
CA LYS A 56 -12.06 -16.68 -23.85
C LYS A 56 -12.52 -15.23 -23.65
N GLN A 57 -12.35 -14.65 -22.47
CA GLN A 57 -12.71 -13.26 -22.19
C GLN A 57 -11.79 -12.27 -22.91
N LYS A 58 -10.55 -12.68 -23.25
CA LYS A 58 -9.54 -11.80 -23.86
C LYS A 58 -9.33 -10.50 -23.08
N GLN A 59 -9.32 -10.60 -21.75
CA GLN A 59 -9.17 -9.50 -20.80
C GLN A 59 -7.90 -9.69 -19.96
N PRO A 60 -6.70 -9.57 -20.56
CA PRO A 60 -5.44 -9.90 -19.89
C PRO A 60 -5.07 -8.91 -18.78
N HIS A 61 -5.57 -7.68 -18.82
CA HIS A 61 -5.11 -6.59 -17.98
C HIS A 61 -6.03 -6.40 -16.77
N THR A 62 -5.46 -6.40 -15.56
CA THR A 62 -6.19 -5.90 -14.39
C THR A 62 -6.24 -4.38 -14.48
N ILE A 63 -7.42 -3.77 -14.38
CA ILE A 63 -7.60 -2.31 -14.38
C ILE A 63 -7.91 -1.75 -12.99
N THR A 64 -8.45 -2.57 -12.09
CA THR A 64 -8.62 -2.20 -10.69
C THR A 64 -8.46 -3.40 -9.76
N LEU A 65 -7.85 -3.17 -8.60
CA LEU A 65 -7.73 -4.09 -7.47
C LEU A 65 -8.16 -3.35 -6.20
N HIS A 66 -8.99 -4.01 -5.39
CA HIS A 66 -9.37 -3.59 -4.05
C HIS A 66 -9.11 -4.75 -3.09
N ALA A 67 -8.08 -4.65 -2.26
CA ALA A 67 -7.66 -5.68 -1.32
C ALA A 67 -7.88 -5.28 0.14
N GLU A 68 -8.52 -6.17 0.90
CA GLU A 68 -8.79 -6.07 2.33
C GLU A 68 -7.86 -7.03 3.10
N PHE A 69 -6.97 -6.47 3.91
CA PHE A 69 -6.03 -7.21 4.74
C PHE A 69 -6.68 -7.55 6.09
N LEU A 70 -7.41 -8.65 6.10
CA LEU A 70 -8.15 -9.11 7.28
C LEU A 70 -7.20 -9.50 8.43
N ARG A 71 -6.04 -10.07 8.09
CA ARG A 71 -5.05 -10.60 9.03
C ARG A 71 -3.63 -10.54 8.43
N ARG A 72 -2.64 -10.83 9.27
CA ARG A 72 -1.22 -10.83 8.88
C ARG A 72 -0.87 -12.12 8.14
N THR A 73 -0.48 -11.96 6.88
CA THR A 73 0.21 -12.99 6.10
C THR A 73 1.54 -13.37 6.72
N SER A 74 2.10 -14.50 6.32
CA SER A 74 3.44 -14.94 6.70
C SER A 74 4.19 -15.56 5.53
N ALA A 75 5.50 -15.72 5.70
CA ALA A 75 6.29 -16.59 4.85
C ALA A 75 5.68 -18.02 4.82
N GLY A 76 5.88 -18.70 3.69
CA GLY A 76 5.39 -20.06 3.44
C GLY A 76 4.22 -20.12 2.46
N LEU A 77 3.57 -21.29 2.44
CA LEU A 77 2.52 -21.61 1.49
C LEU A 77 1.29 -20.72 1.68
N ALA A 78 0.69 -20.30 0.57
CA ALA A 78 -0.60 -19.64 0.51
C ALA A 78 -1.45 -20.28 -0.59
N THR A 79 -2.75 -20.37 -0.33
CA THR A 79 -3.75 -20.83 -1.29
C THR A 79 -4.65 -19.67 -1.67
N PHE A 80 -4.89 -19.52 -2.96
CA PHE A 80 -5.79 -18.54 -3.52
C PHE A 80 -6.98 -19.24 -4.16
N VAL A 81 -8.19 -18.82 -3.82
CA VAL A 81 -9.42 -19.29 -4.43
C VAL A 81 -10.08 -18.14 -5.17
N VAL A 82 -10.36 -18.35 -6.46
CA VAL A 82 -11.00 -17.35 -7.32
C VAL A 82 -12.49 -17.67 -7.43
N LYS A 83 -13.32 -16.64 -7.40
CA LYS A 83 -14.76 -16.70 -7.72
C LYS A 83 -15.06 -15.70 -8.82
N ASP A 84 -15.66 -16.18 -9.89
CA ASP A 84 -16.11 -15.35 -11.01
C ASP A 84 -17.37 -14.61 -10.59
N MET A 85 -17.27 -13.30 -10.32
CA MET A 85 -18.39 -12.53 -9.79
C MET A 85 -19.26 -11.97 -10.92
N LYS A 86 -18.63 -11.50 -11.98
CA LYS A 86 -19.28 -10.97 -13.18
C LYS A 86 -18.38 -11.20 -14.37
N LEU A 87 -18.89 -11.91 -15.38
CA LEU A 87 -18.20 -12.09 -16.66
C LEU A 87 -18.91 -11.25 -17.71
N GLY A 88 -18.19 -10.28 -18.28
CA GLY A 88 -18.73 -9.35 -19.27
C GLY A 88 -17.85 -9.28 -20.50
N ARG A 89 -18.39 -8.70 -21.58
CA ARG A 89 -17.66 -8.59 -22.86
C ARG A 89 -16.44 -7.66 -22.77
N GLN A 90 -16.59 -6.51 -22.11
CA GLN A 90 -15.53 -5.50 -21.99
C GLN A 90 -14.73 -5.68 -20.71
N THR A 91 -15.42 -5.96 -19.61
CA THR A 91 -14.80 -6.15 -18.30
C THR A 91 -15.40 -7.36 -17.60
N SER A 92 -14.57 -8.01 -16.79
CA SER A 92 -14.98 -9.06 -15.86
C SER A 92 -14.44 -8.77 -14.47
N THR A 93 -15.25 -9.05 -13.46
CA THR A 93 -14.88 -8.88 -12.05
C THR A 93 -14.76 -10.24 -11.40
N ILE A 94 -13.65 -10.47 -10.71
CA ILE A 94 -13.37 -11.67 -9.92
C ILE A 94 -13.16 -11.29 -8.46
N HIS A 95 -13.50 -12.22 -7.57
CA HIS A 95 -13.16 -12.18 -6.16
C HIS A 95 -12.09 -13.22 -5.88
N ILE A 96 -11.05 -12.86 -5.14
CA ILE A 96 -9.97 -13.77 -4.77
C ILE A 96 -9.81 -13.78 -3.25
N THR A 97 -9.74 -14.98 -2.67
CA THR A 97 -9.45 -15.18 -1.25
C THR A 97 -8.07 -15.81 -1.08
N LEU A 98 -7.17 -15.16 -0.34
CA LEU A 98 -5.89 -15.72 0.09
C LEU A 98 -6.04 -16.35 1.48
N THR A 99 -5.68 -17.63 1.58
CA THR A 99 -5.74 -18.42 2.82
C THR A 99 -4.35 -18.92 3.21
N GLN A 100 -4.02 -18.81 4.51
CA GLN A 100 -2.86 -19.47 5.12
C GLN A 100 -3.29 -20.14 6.43
N ASP A 101 -2.80 -21.36 6.68
CA ASP A 101 -3.11 -22.13 7.89
C ASP A 101 -4.62 -22.22 8.20
N GLY A 102 -5.44 -22.39 7.15
CA GLY A 102 -6.89 -22.51 7.26
C GLY A 102 -7.63 -21.21 7.59
N ARG A 103 -6.97 -20.04 7.45
CA ARG A 103 -7.57 -18.72 7.70
C ARG A 103 -7.49 -17.85 6.46
N GLU A 104 -8.57 -17.13 6.19
CA GLU A 104 -8.58 -16.04 5.22
C GLU A 104 -7.70 -14.90 5.77
N GLU A 105 -6.61 -14.61 5.09
CA GLU A 105 -5.70 -13.53 5.50
C GLU A 105 -6.00 -12.25 4.71
N VAL A 106 -6.28 -12.38 3.42
CA VAL A 106 -6.58 -11.25 2.52
C VAL A 106 -7.69 -11.65 1.56
N VAL A 107 -8.61 -10.72 1.26
CA VAL A 107 -9.60 -10.88 0.20
C VAL A 107 -9.51 -9.71 -0.76
N ALA A 108 -9.74 -9.95 -2.05
CA ALA A 108 -9.68 -8.91 -3.06
C ALA A 108 -10.83 -9.02 -4.06
N TYR A 109 -11.32 -7.87 -4.52
CA TYR A 109 -12.10 -7.76 -5.75
C TYR A 109 -11.22 -7.12 -6.82
N MET A 110 -11.24 -7.70 -8.02
CA MET A 110 -10.41 -7.26 -9.13
C MET A 110 -11.26 -7.21 -10.39
N THR A 111 -11.05 -6.19 -11.21
CA THR A 111 -11.68 -6.10 -12.53
C THR A 111 -10.61 -6.12 -13.61
N ASN A 112 -10.81 -7.00 -14.58
CA ASN A 112 -9.94 -7.14 -15.73
C ASN A 112 -10.64 -6.68 -17.00
N ALA A 113 -9.83 -6.14 -17.91
CA ALA A 113 -10.21 -5.62 -19.21
C ALA A 113 -9.10 -5.91 -20.22
N ASN A 114 -9.22 -5.34 -21.41
CA ASN A 114 -8.16 -5.32 -22.40
C ASN A 114 -7.82 -3.87 -22.76
N ILE A 115 -6.90 -3.28 -22.00
CA ILE A 115 -6.42 -1.90 -22.18
C ILE A 115 -6.07 -1.60 -23.65
N ASP A 116 -5.41 -2.52 -24.37
CA ASP A 116 -5.02 -2.30 -25.77
C ASP A 116 -6.20 -2.22 -26.75
N ALA A 117 -7.36 -2.74 -26.35
CA ALA A 117 -8.59 -2.76 -27.13
C ALA A 117 -9.64 -1.76 -26.63
N GLU A 118 -9.32 -0.94 -25.62
CA GLU A 118 -10.22 0.06 -25.08
C GLU A 118 -10.47 1.18 -26.11
N ALA A 119 -11.71 1.66 -26.14
CA ALA A 119 -12.13 2.78 -26.97
C ALA A 119 -12.96 3.73 -26.10
N GLY A 120 -12.59 5.01 -26.08
CA GLY A 120 -13.21 6.02 -25.24
C GLY A 120 -12.47 7.34 -25.30
N PHE A 121 -12.94 8.32 -24.52
CA PHE A 121 -12.27 9.61 -24.43
C PHE A 121 -10.94 9.49 -23.69
N THR A 122 -9.90 10.10 -24.26
CA THR A 122 -8.65 10.40 -23.56
C THR A 122 -8.59 11.91 -23.38
N LEU A 123 -8.70 12.37 -22.13
CA LEU A 123 -8.77 13.80 -21.81
C LEU A 123 -7.64 14.15 -20.83
N GLN A 124 -6.93 15.24 -21.14
CA GLN A 124 -6.05 15.88 -20.18
C GLN A 124 -6.91 16.75 -19.25
N THR A 125 -6.94 16.40 -17.97
CA THR A 125 -7.82 17.06 -16.97
C THR A 125 -7.28 18.39 -16.47
N GLY A 126 -6.04 18.75 -16.84
CA GLY A 126 -5.31 19.86 -16.23
C GLY A 126 -4.76 19.55 -14.84
N TRP A 127 -4.89 18.30 -14.37
CA TRP A 127 -4.27 17.87 -13.12
C TRP A 127 -2.75 17.99 -13.20
N SER A 128 -2.14 18.44 -12.12
CA SER A 128 -0.69 18.42 -11.92
C SER A 128 -0.40 18.10 -10.46
N ALA A 129 0.73 17.43 -10.24
CA ALA A 129 1.15 17.08 -8.90
C ALA A 129 1.56 18.34 -8.12
N ASN A 130 1.17 18.41 -6.84
CA ASN A 130 1.55 19.51 -5.94
C ASN A 130 2.21 18.94 -4.66
N PRO A 131 3.49 19.28 -4.37
CA PRO A 131 4.40 20.16 -5.14
C PRO A 131 4.70 19.57 -6.53
N PRO A 132 5.29 20.30 -7.51
CA PRO A 132 5.64 19.70 -8.80
C PRO A 132 6.51 18.45 -8.67
N LEU A 133 6.41 17.50 -9.60
CA LEU A 133 7.31 16.33 -9.65
C LEU A 133 8.76 16.81 -9.87
N PRO A 134 9.77 16.18 -9.24
CA PRO A 134 11.17 16.44 -9.58
C PRO A 134 11.45 16.09 -11.05
N ALA A 135 12.46 16.71 -11.65
CA ALA A 135 12.89 16.36 -12.99
C ALA A 135 13.37 14.90 -13.03
N PRO A 136 13.08 14.13 -14.09
CA PRO A 136 13.58 12.77 -14.22
C PRO A 136 15.10 12.75 -14.34
N PRO A 137 15.76 11.63 -13.99
CA PRO A 137 17.17 11.40 -14.26
C PRO A 137 17.51 11.69 -15.72
N LYS A 138 18.65 12.33 -15.96
CA LYS A 138 19.11 12.63 -17.33
C LYS A 138 19.67 11.41 -18.04
N ASP A 139 20.19 10.46 -17.26
CA ASP A 139 20.80 9.22 -17.75
C ASP A 139 20.50 8.09 -16.76
N PHE A 140 19.47 7.29 -17.08
CA PHE A 140 19.07 6.14 -16.26
C PHE A 140 20.13 5.03 -16.21
N ASN A 141 20.96 4.88 -17.25
CA ASN A 141 22.04 3.89 -17.24
C ASN A 141 23.14 4.29 -16.27
N LYS A 142 23.48 5.59 -16.23
CA LYS A 142 24.40 6.12 -15.24
C LYS A 142 23.83 6.03 -13.83
N LEU A 143 22.56 6.38 -13.63
CA LEU A 143 21.89 6.26 -12.34
C LEU A 143 21.91 4.80 -11.85
N ALA A 144 21.65 3.84 -12.74
CA ALA A 144 21.76 2.41 -12.47
C ALA A 144 23.16 1.97 -12.03
N ALA A 145 24.20 2.42 -12.75
CA ALA A 145 25.58 1.99 -12.51
C ALA A 145 26.21 2.65 -11.27
N ASP A 146 26.02 3.96 -11.13
CA ASP A 146 26.68 4.76 -10.08
C ASP A 146 25.83 4.87 -8.82
N GLY A 147 24.53 4.58 -8.93
CA GLY A 147 23.53 4.82 -7.88
C GLY A 147 23.26 6.29 -7.63
N GLN A 148 23.68 7.20 -8.52
CA GLN A 148 23.45 8.64 -8.35
C GLN A 148 23.67 9.45 -9.62
N ASP A 149 23.05 10.63 -9.70
CA ASP A 149 23.35 11.67 -10.69
C ASP A 149 23.31 13.08 -10.06
N ALA A 150 23.15 14.14 -10.86
CA ALA A 150 23.09 15.51 -10.35
C ALA A 150 21.91 15.77 -9.40
N ASP A 151 20.78 15.09 -9.63
CA ASP A 151 19.49 15.37 -9.00
C ASP A 151 19.01 14.22 -8.09
N TRP A 152 19.54 13.01 -8.28
CA TRP A 152 19.10 11.79 -7.61
C TRP A 152 20.25 11.05 -6.93
N VAL A 153 19.94 10.37 -5.83
CA VAL A 153 20.88 9.53 -5.08
C VAL A 153 20.19 8.28 -4.55
N ALA A 154 20.84 7.13 -4.71
CA ALA A 154 20.40 5.85 -4.16
C ALA A 154 20.39 5.93 -2.64
N LEU A 155 19.27 5.54 -2.05
CA LEU A 155 19.14 5.45 -0.62
C LEU A 155 19.93 4.25 -0.10
N LYS A 156 20.84 4.51 0.84
CA LYS A 156 21.71 3.51 1.47
C LYS A 156 21.45 3.49 2.98
N ASP A 157 21.82 2.37 3.62
CA ASP A 157 21.80 2.23 5.07
C ASP A 157 20.44 2.48 5.73
N LEU A 158 19.37 1.99 5.08
CA LEU A 158 18.01 2.08 5.62
C LEU A 158 17.89 1.39 6.99
N PRO A 159 17.15 1.98 7.96
CA PRO A 159 17.03 1.41 9.29
C PRO A 159 16.43 0.00 9.29
N TYR A 160 16.91 -0.83 10.21
CA TYR A 160 16.44 -2.20 10.44
C TYR A 160 16.52 -3.13 9.20
N PRO A 161 17.65 -3.20 8.46
CA PRO A 161 17.73 -3.92 7.18
C PRO A 161 17.52 -5.43 7.32
N LYS A 162 17.82 -6.01 8.50
CA LYS A 162 17.54 -7.42 8.80
C LYS A 162 16.06 -7.71 9.05
N LEU A 163 15.29 -6.71 9.51
CA LEU A 163 13.84 -6.80 9.66
C LEU A 163 13.16 -6.47 8.34
N ARG A 164 13.60 -5.43 7.64
CA ARG A 164 12.99 -4.94 6.39
C ARG A 164 13.55 -5.65 5.15
N LYS A 165 13.52 -6.98 5.13
CA LYS A 165 14.20 -7.77 4.08
C LYS A 165 13.68 -7.51 2.66
N ALA A 166 12.38 -7.24 2.52
CA ALA A 166 11.77 -6.88 1.23
C ALA A 166 12.31 -5.55 0.67
N VAL A 167 12.68 -4.60 1.53
CA VAL A 167 13.26 -3.31 1.11
C VAL A 167 14.64 -3.52 0.46
N ASN A 168 15.38 -4.56 0.88
CA ASN A 168 16.66 -4.92 0.25
C ASN A 168 16.49 -5.59 -1.14
N ARG A 169 15.27 -5.66 -1.68
CA ARG A 169 14.95 -6.23 -3.01
C ARG A 169 14.68 -5.16 -4.06
N VAL A 170 14.71 -3.90 -3.67
CA VAL A 170 14.50 -2.74 -4.53
C VAL A 170 15.62 -1.72 -4.29
N ARG A 171 16.02 -1.01 -5.33
CA ARG A 171 16.86 0.19 -5.22
C ARG A 171 15.97 1.41 -5.34
N MET A 172 15.90 2.17 -4.28
CA MET A 172 15.19 3.45 -4.21
C MET A 172 16.19 4.58 -4.43
N HIS A 173 15.87 5.52 -5.31
CA HIS A 173 16.64 6.74 -5.55
C HIS A 173 15.78 7.93 -5.21
N ILE A 174 16.24 8.77 -4.30
CA ILE A 174 15.51 9.95 -3.81
C ILE A 174 16.15 11.24 -4.33
N PRO A 175 15.42 12.37 -4.33
CA PRO A 175 16.01 13.66 -4.69
C PRO A 175 17.20 14.00 -3.79
N ARG A 176 18.32 14.37 -4.40
CA ARG A 176 19.58 14.69 -3.71
C ARG A 176 19.43 15.82 -2.70
N ASN A 177 18.57 16.78 -3.00
CA ASN A 177 18.32 17.97 -2.18
C ASN A 177 17.14 17.78 -1.21
N GLY A 178 16.77 16.53 -0.91
CA GLY A 178 15.65 16.21 -0.02
C GLY A 178 14.29 16.29 -0.69
N GLN A 179 13.27 15.77 0.01
CA GLN A 179 11.89 15.80 -0.43
C GLN A 179 11.33 17.22 -0.36
N LYS A 180 10.47 17.56 -1.34
CA LYS A 180 9.91 18.92 -1.44
C LYS A 180 9.00 19.29 -0.27
N GLN A 181 8.34 18.29 0.33
CA GLN A 181 7.45 18.46 1.47
C GLN A 181 7.55 17.25 2.40
N PRO A 182 7.37 17.41 3.73
CA PRO A 182 7.53 16.31 4.69
C PRO A 182 6.54 15.15 4.52
N ASN A 183 5.37 15.43 3.97
CA ASN A 183 4.31 14.46 3.73
C ASN A 183 4.36 13.86 2.32
N VAL A 184 5.44 14.12 1.56
CA VAL A 184 5.64 13.66 0.20
C VAL A 184 6.95 12.89 0.11
N ILE A 185 6.93 11.77 -0.60
CA ILE A 185 8.13 11.05 -1.03
C ILE A 185 8.05 10.92 -2.54
N ASP A 186 9.05 11.47 -3.23
CA ASP A 186 9.37 11.16 -4.62
C ASP A 186 10.55 10.19 -4.66
N GLU A 187 10.44 9.16 -5.49
CA GLU A 187 11.52 8.20 -5.71
C GLU A 187 11.48 7.55 -7.09
N TRP A 188 12.65 7.20 -7.61
CA TRP A 188 12.79 6.23 -8.70
C TRP A 188 13.15 4.87 -8.14
N VAL A 189 12.41 3.86 -8.56
CA VAL A 189 12.60 2.48 -8.11
C VAL A 189 12.96 1.55 -9.27
N ARG A 190 13.84 0.60 -8.98
CA ARG A 190 14.16 -0.57 -9.82
C ARG A 190 14.34 -1.81 -8.95
N LEU A 191 14.14 -3.00 -9.50
CA LEU A 191 14.46 -4.23 -8.77
C LEU A 191 15.97 -4.38 -8.57
N GLU A 192 16.36 -4.83 -7.38
CA GLU A 192 17.77 -5.08 -7.05
C GLU A 192 18.36 -6.23 -7.87
N SER A 193 17.53 -7.19 -8.28
CA SER A 193 17.94 -8.32 -9.12
C SER A 193 18.32 -7.91 -10.54
N GLY A 194 17.99 -6.69 -10.97
CA GLY A 194 18.07 -6.27 -12.37
C GLY A 194 16.91 -6.76 -13.24
N GLU A 195 15.94 -7.49 -12.67
CA GLU A 195 14.70 -7.80 -13.36
C GLU A 195 13.93 -6.52 -13.73
N ARG A 196 13.19 -6.58 -14.84
CA ARG A 196 12.25 -5.53 -15.22
C ARG A 196 10.92 -5.80 -14.50
N PHE A 197 10.25 -4.75 -14.02
CA PHE A 197 8.92 -4.86 -13.46
C PHE A 197 7.94 -5.30 -14.53
N PRO A 198 7.28 -6.46 -14.39
CA PRO A 198 6.13 -6.79 -15.21
C PRO A 198 4.92 -5.95 -14.76
N MET A 199 3.79 -6.10 -15.43
CA MET A 199 2.54 -5.42 -15.06
C MET A 199 2.15 -5.65 -13.59
N GLU A 200 2.37 -6.87 -13.08
CA GLU A 200 2.09 -7.25 -11.70
C GLU A 200 3.09 -6.64 -10.69
N GLY A 201 4.22 -6.14 -11.18
CA GLY A 201 5.17 -5.35 -10.40
C GLY A 201 4.53 -4.09 -9.81
N LEU A 202 3.48 -3.54 -10.43
CA LEU A 202 2.74 -2.39 -9.90
C LEU A 202 2.18 -2.64 -8.50
N GLY A 203 1.74 -3.87 -8.19
CA GLY A 203 1.26 -4.21 -6.85
C GLY A 203 2.36 -4.14 -5.80
N PHE A 204 3.61 -4.44 -6.17
CA PHE A 204 4.75 -4.32 -5.26
C PHE A 204 5.19 -2.88 -5.07
N VAL A 205 5.30 -2.16 -6.19
CA VAL A 205 5.73 -0.75 -6.22
C VAL A 205 4.71 0.15 -5.52
N SER A 206 3.41 -0.15 -5.59
CA SER A 206 2.37 0.63 -4.92
C SER A 206 2.41 0.56 -3.39
N ASP A 207 3.24 -0.29 -2.78
CA ASP A 207 3.36 -0.46 -1.32
C ASP A 207 4.83 -0.34 -0.84
N MET A 208 5.72 0.27 -1.63
CA MET A 208 7.16 0.26 -1.35
C MET A 208 7.79 1.66 -1.49
N TRP A 209 8.14 2.28 -0.36
CA TRP A 209 8.83 3.57 -0.24
C TRP A 209 9.67 3.65 1.06
N PRO A 210 10.55 4.65 1.22
CA PRO A 210 11.25 4.90 2.47
C PRO A 210 10.35 5.39 3.61
N GLN A 211 10.94 5.65 4.78
CA GLN A 211 10.23 6.00 6.00
C GLN A 211 9.63 7.42 5.97
N MET A 212 8.30 7.56 5.84
CA MET A 212 7.59 8.85 5.91
C MET A 212 7.31 9.30 7.35
N ILE A 213 6.77 8.41 8.19
CA ILE A 213 6.29 8.74 9.54
C ILE A 213 7.46 9.19 10.42
N GLU A 214 8.57 8.48 10.35
CA GLU A 214 9.79 8.79 11.09
C GLU A 214 10.27 10.22 10.80
N GLY A 215 10.25 10.65 9.53
CA GLY A 215 10.59 12.03 9.14
C GLY A 215 9.59 13.07 9.65
N LEU A 216 8.28 12.77 9.64
CA LEU A 216 7.26 13.66 10.19
C LEU A 216 7.38 13.82 11.71
N VAL A 217 7.67 12.73 12.44
CA VAL A 217 7.89 12.76 13.89
C VAL A 217 9.08 13.65 14.24
N MET A 218 10.21 13.49 13.53
CA MET A 218 11.39 14.32 13.75
C MET A 218 11.09 15.80 13.53
N LYS A 219 10.43 16.13 12.41
CA LYS A 219 10.08 17.52 12.10
C LYS A 219 9.15 18.13 13.16
N GLN A 220 8.20 17.36 13.69
CA GLN A 220 7.34 17.81 14.77
C GLN A 220 8.13 18.09 16.06
N GLN A 221 9.04 17.19 16.45
CA GLN A 221 9.92 17.38 17.62
C GLN A 221 10.81 18.62 17.48
N GLU A 222 11.31 18.91 16.28
CA GLU A 222 12.04 20.14 15.98
C GLU A 222 11.17 21.39 16.19
N MET A 223 9.95 21.37 15.67
CA MET A 223 9.00 22.48 15.82
C MET A 223 8.58 22.71 17.28
N ASP A 224 8.48 21.65 18.06
CA ASP A 224 8.13 21.71 19.49
C ASP A 224 9.31 22.13 20.39
N GLY A 225 10.49 22.37 19.81
CA GLY A 225 11.69 22.78 20.55
C GLY A 225 12.38 21.66 21.32
N GLU A 226 11.97 20.40 21.09
CA GLU A 226 12.51 19.20 21.73
C GLU A 226 13.82 18.71 21.08
N ALA A 227 14.26 19.34 19.98
CA ALA A 227 15.50 19.03 19.28
C ALA A 227 16.78 19.35 20.07
N GLN A 228 16.68 19.97 21.25
CA GLN A 228 17.83 20.30 22.08
C GLN A 228 18.40 19.02 22.74
N ASN A 229 19.47 18.50 22.14
CA ASN A 229 20.50 17.60 22.69
C ASN A 229 20.54 16.11 22.28
N ALA A 230 19.99 15.70 21.12
CA ALA A 230 20.39 14.40 20.57
C ALA A 230 20.38 14.39 19.04
N LYS A 231 21.54 14.02 18.45
CA LYS A 231 21.66 13.57 17.06
C LYS A 231 20.89 12.24 16.89
N LYS A 232 19.56 12.25 17.00
CA LYS A 232 18.74 11.06 16.77
C LYS A 232 18.56 10.87 15.28
N SER A 233 19.06 9.75 14.77
CA SER A 233 18.79 9.24 13.44
C SER A 233 17.44 8.51 13.41
N ALA A 234 16.92 8.18 12.23
CA ALA A 234 15.64 7.42 12.16
C ALA A 234 15.78 6.02 12.73
N GLY A 235 17.00 5.50 12.85
CA GLY A 235 17.29 4.26 13.57
C GLY A 235 17.11 4.36 15.09
N ASP A 236 17.08 5.58 15.66
CA ASP A 236 16.90 5.81 17.10
C ASP A 236 15.42 5.98 17.48
N LEU A 237 14.53 6.09 16.50
CA LEU A 237 13.10 6.05 16.73
C LEU A 237 12.63 4.61 16.98
N PRO A 238 11.62 4.42 17.85
CA PRO A 238 11.03 3.11 18.07
C PRO A 238 10.67 2.43 16.76
N TRP A 239 10.93 1.13 16.66
CA TRP A 239 10.51 0.33 15.51
C TRP A 239 8.98 0.37 15.38
N LEU A 240 8.50 1.12 14.38
CA LEU A 240 7.09 1.19 14.02
C LEU A 240 6.77 0.21 12.90
N TRP A 241 5.52 -0.26 12.89
CA TRP A 241 4.98 -1.06 11.81
C TRP A 241 3.67 -0.45 11.31
N TYR A 242 3.50 -0.50 9.99
CA TYR A 242 2.38 0.09 9.27
C TYR A 242 1.51 -1.01 8.64
N PRO A 243 0.68 -1.75 9.40
CA PRO A 243 -0.22 -2.71 8.79
C PRO A 243 -1.24 -1.99 7.92
N THR A 244 -1.15 -2.23 6.62
CA THR A 244 -2.19 -1.92 5.64
C THR A 244 -3.47 -2.67 6.02
N LEU A 245 -4.59 -1.96 6.02
CA LEU A 245 -5.95 -2.48 6.16
C LEU A 245 -6.58 -2.64 4.77
N VAL A 246 -6.44 -1.61 3.93
CA VAL A 246 -6.97 -1.57 2.56
C VAL A 246 -5.88 -1.12 1.62
N LEU A 247 -5.77 -1.77 0.46
CA LEU A 247 -4.97 -1.35 -0.69
C LEU A 247 -5.85 -1.33 -1.92
N ASN A 248 -5.98 -0.15 -2.54
CA ASN A 248 -6.64 0.03 -3.82
C ASN A 248 -5.60 0.35 -4.88
N LEU A 249 -5.75 -0.19 -6.08
CA LEU A 249 -4.88 0.08 -7.22
C LEU A 249 -5.72 0.25 -8.48
N ASP A 250 -5.59 1.40 -9.14
CA ASP A 250 -6.22 1.74 -10.40
C ASP A 250 -5.15 1.87 -11.48
N ILE A 251 -5.14 0.95 -12.44
CA ILE A 251 -4.16 0.92 -13.52
C ILE A 251 -4.72 1.72 -14.71
N LYS A 252 -3.96 2.73 -15.14
CA LYS A 252 -4.34 3.66 -16.21
C LYS A 252 -3.65 3.35 -17.54
N LYS A 253 -2.47 2.73 -17.49
CA LYS A 253 -1.64 2.42 -18.66
C LYS A 253 -1.08 1.01 -18.52
N ALA A 254 -1.15 0.23 -19.61
CA ALA A 254 -0.45 -1.04 -19.70
C ALA A 254 1.06 -0.80 -19.81
N LEU A 255 1.86 -1.61 -19.12
CA LEU A 255 3.30 -1.64 -19.34
C LEU A 255 3.63 -2.52 -20.56
N PRO A 256 4.77 -2.30 -21.23
CA PRO A 256 5.24 -3.18 -22.30
C PRO A 256 5.31 -4.65 -21.84
N PRO A 257 5.10 -5.64 -22.73
CA PRO A 257 5.16 -7.06 -22.37
C PRO A 257 6.49 -7.49 -21.73
N GLU A 258 7.60 -6.86 -22.12
CA GLU A 258 8.94 -7.06 -21.55
C GLU A 258 9.15 -6.36 -20.19
N GLY A 259 8.14 -5.66 -19.67
CA GLY A 259 8.18 -4.88 -18.44
C GLY A 259 8.79 -3.49 -18.59
N VAL A 260 9.20 -2.89 -17.48
CA VAL A 260 10.02 -1.66 -17.42
C VAL A 260 11.10 -1.78 -16.35
N GLU A 261 12.25 -1.15 -16.55
CA GLU A 261 13.31 -1.19 -15.52
C GLU A 261 13.02 -0.20 -14.39
N TRP A 262 12.52 0.98 -14.74
CA TRP A 262 12.27 2.06 -13.80
C TRP A 262 10.80 2.44 -13.71
N LEU A 263 10.39 2.81 -12.51
CA LEU A 263 9.13 3.48 -12.22
C LEU A 263 9.41 4.66 -11.28
N HIS A 264 8.75 5.78 -11.52
CA HIS A 264 8.73 6.91 -10.61
C HIS A 264 7.52 6.80 -9.71
N VAL A 265 7.74 6.91 -8.41
CA VAL A 265 6.70 6.79 -7.39
C VAL A 265 6.65 8.09 -6.62
N ARG A 266 5.43 8.65 -6.53
CA ARG A 266 5.12 9.68 -5.55
C ARG A 266 4.17 9.12 -4.51
N VAL A 267 4.57 9.19 -3.24
CA VAL A 267 3.71 8.88 -2.10
C VAL A 267 3.35 10.17 -1.37
N GLN A 268 2.09 10.34 -1.01
CA GLN A 268 1.64 11.49 -0.23
C GLN A 268 0.67 11.08 0.87
N SER A 269 0.90 11.60 2.08
CA SER A 269 -0.06 11.48 3.20
C SER A 269 -0.78 12.81 3.44
N LYS A 270 -2.07 12.74 3.77
CA LYS A 270 -2.92 13.90 4.01
C LYS A 270 -3.09 14.17 5.50
N HIS A 271 -3.30 13.14 6.33
CA HIS A 271 -3.48 13.32 7.77
C HIS A 271 -3.32 12.01 8.57
N ILE A 272 -2.29 11.94 9.42
CA ILE A 272 -2.18 10.87 10.42
C ILE A 272 -2.93 11.25 11.69
N LYS A 273 -4.02 10.54 12.01
CA LYS A 273 -4.88 10.89 13.15
C LYS A 273 -5.10 9.71 14.07
N ASN A 274 -4.61 9.82 15.30
CA ASN A 274 -4.72 8.78 16.35
C ASN A 274 -4.23 7.42 15.85
N GLY A 275 -3.10 7.41 15.13
CA GLY A 275 -2.51 6.21 14.58
C GLY A 275 -3.21 5.65 13.34
N ARG A 276 -4.25 6.29 12.79
CA ARG A 276 -4.73 5.97 11.43
C ARG A 276 -3.87 6.73 10.42
N TYR A 277 -3.41 6.04 9.40
CA TYR A 277 -2.48 6.55 8.40
C TYR A 277 -3.03 6.34 7.00
N ASP A 278 -3.06 7.41 6.23
CA ASP A 278 -3.40 7.40 4.82
C ASP A 278 -2.16 7.62 3.95
N TYR A 279 -2.14 6.99 2.79
CA TYR A 279 -1.21 7.34 1.72
C TYR A 279 -1.89 7.16 0.36
N GLU A 280 -1.66 8.14 -0.49
CA GLU A 280 -1.90 8.11 -1.93
C GLU A 280 -0.58 7.86 -2.63
N VAL A 281 -0.58 6.96 -3.60
CA VAL A 281 0.59 6.60 -4.39
C VAL A 281 0.28 6.84 -5.85
N LEU A 282 1.13 7.59 -6.52
CA LEU A 282 1.09 7.82 -7.96
C LEU A 282 2.31 7.15 -8.57
N ILE A 283 2.09 6.32 -9.59
CA ILE A 283 3.15 5.60 -10.28
C ILE A 283 3.21 6.10 -11.72
N PHE A 284 4.38 6.53 -12.14
CA PHE A 284 4.67 7.01 -13.49
C PHE A 284 5.76 6.16 -14.13
N ASP A 285 5.80 6.13 -15.46
CA ASP A 285 6.93 5.56 -16.20
C ASP A 285 8.04 6.58 -16.45
N GLU A 286 9.10 6.13 -17.14
CA GLU A 286 10.28 6.94 -17.50
C GLU A 286 9.96 8.18 -18.33
N THR A 287 8.82 8.18 -19.04
CA THR A 287 8.38 9.33 -19.86
C THR A 287 7.55 10.35 -19.07
N GLY A 288 7.17 10.02 -17.83
CA GLY A 288 6.33 10.85 -16.97
C GLY A 288 4.83 10.60 -17.14
N ASP A 289 4.43 9.59 -17.90
CA ASP A 289 3.03 9.21 -18.05
C ASP A 289 2.53 8.51 -16.78
N LEU A 290 1.31 8.84 -16.35
CA LEU A 290 0.68 8.20 -15.20
C LEU A 290 0.29 6.75 -15.55
N VAL A 291 0.92 5.80 -14.86
CA VAL A 291 0.69 4.36 -15.04
C VAL A 291 -0.39 3.85 -14.10
N ALA A 292 -0.34 4.23 -12.83
CA ALA A 292 -1.31 3.79 -11.85
C ALA A 292 -1.48 4.78 -10.69
N ILE A 293 -2.64 4.69 -10.04
CA ILE A 293 -2.98 5.40 -8.82
C ILE A 293 -3.29 4.35 -7.76
N SER A 294 -2.85 4.56 -6.53
CA SER A 294 -3.18 3.70 -5.42
C SER A 294 -3.51 4.51 -4.16
N ASN A 295 -4.41 3.98 -3.34
CA ASN A 295 -4.77 4.57 -2.05
C ASN A 295 -4.82 3.47 -1.02
N HIS A 296 -4.30 3.78 0.17
CA HIS A 296 -4.27 2.85 1.28
C HIS A 296 -4.87 3.45 2.53
N VAL A 297 -5.41 2.55 3.35
CA VAL A 297 -5.72 2.82 4.75
C VAL A 297 -4.84 1.90 5.58
N ALA A 298 -4.09 2.47 6.52
CA ALA A 298 -3.20 1.73 7.39
C ALA A 298 -3.29 2.21 8.84
N MET A 299 -2.63 1.48 9.73
CA MET A 299 -2.41 1.92 11.11
C MET A 299 -0.93 2.19 11.36
N VAL A 300 -0.61 3.06 12.31
CA VAL A 300 0.72 3.20 12.91
C VAL A 300 0.69 2.51 14.26
N VAL A 301 1.49 1.46 14.40
CA VAL A 301 1.51 0.64 15.62
C VAL A 301 2.93 0.28 16.02
N ASP A 302 3.10 -0.08 17.29
CA ASP A 302 4.37 -0.64 17.78
C ASP A 302 4.74 -1.89 16.98
N GLY A 303 5.97 -1.94 16.50
CA GLY A 303 6.40 -2.97 15.59
C GLY A 303 6.63 -4.34 16.23
N SER A 304 6.57 -4.47 17.56
CA SER A 304 6.45 -5.78 18.23
C SER A 304 5.18 -6.53 17.79
N ARG A 305 4.13 -5.81 17.38
CA ARG A 305 2.93 -6.41 16.79
C ARG A 305 3.20 -7.09 15.45
N ASN A 306 4.26 -6.71 14.73
CA ASN A 306 4.66 -7.37 13.49
C ASN A 306 5.29 -8.75 13.78
N THR A 307 6.12 -8.86 14.82
CA THR A 307 6.89 -10.06 15.14
C THR A 307 6.21 -10.97 16.17
N ALA A 308 5.10 -10.52 16.75
CA ALA A 308 4.30 -11.32 17.68
C ALA A 308 3.81 -12.62 17.04
N ALA A 309 3.88 -13.72 17.79
CA ALA A 309 3.43 -15.04 17.36
C ALA A 309 2.00 -15.01 16.81
N ARG A 310 1.76 -15.70 15.68
CA ARG A 310 0.43 -15.85 15.11
C ARG A 310 -0.40 -16.75 16.04
N ARG A 311 -1.57 -16.27 16.47
CA ARG A 311 -2.56 -17.13 17.14
C ARG A 311 -3.03 -18.17 16.12
N VAL A 312 -2.96 -19.46 16.39
CA VAL A 312 -3.55 -20.48 15.49
C VAL A 312 -5.08 -20.32 15.55
N GLY A 313 -5.73 -20.10 14.41
CA GLY A 313 -7.18 -19.91 14.38
C GLY A 313 -7.92 -21.23 14.50
N ARG A 314 -9.04 -21.26 15.24
CA ARG A 314 -10.12 -22.18 14.90
C ARG A 314 -10.68 -21.75 13.54
N PRO A 315 -11.02 -22.69 12.64
CA PRO A 315 -11.71 -22.36 11.40
C PRO A 315 -12.95 -21.49 11.71
N PHE A 316 -13.27 -20.55 10.83
CA PHE A 316 -14.62 -19.98 10.86
C PHE A 316 -15.61 -21.15 10.74
N PRO A 317 -16.66 -21.22 11.59
CA PRO A 317 -17.69 -22.23 11.41
C PRO A 317 -18.20 -22.11 9.98
N SER A 318 -18.06 -23.19 9.22
CA SER A 318 -18.65 -23.30 7.89
C SER A 318 -20.12 -22.95 8.03
N ARG A 319 -20.55 -21.95 7.25
CA ARG A 319 -21.94 -21.58 6.93
C ARG A 319 -22.95 -22.17 7.92
N VAL A 320 -23.46 -21.36 8.86
CA VAL A 320 -24.67 -21.71 9.59
C VAL A 320 -25.69 -22.14 8.54
N GLU A 321 -26.05 -23.43 8.52
CA GLU A 321 -27.21 -23.88 7.78
C GLU A 321 -28.36 -23.02 8.30
N MET A 322 -28.87 -22.12 7.46
CA MET A 322 -30.14 -21.50 7.76
C MET A 322 -31.15 -22.65 7.76
N ASN A 323 -31.50 -23.11 8.95
CA ASN A 323 -32.65 -23.97 9.13
C ASN A 323 -33.81 -23.32 8.35
N PRO A 324 -34.51 -24.06 7.47
CA PRO A 324 -35.66 -23.51 6.80
C PRO A 324 -36.62 -23.02 7.89
N ILE A 325 -37.08 -21.78 7.74
CA ILE A 325 -38.13 -21.21 8.59
C ILE A 325 -39.36 -22.09 8.39
N SER A 326 -39.57 -23.05 9.29
CA SER A 326 -40.80 -23.82 9.37
C SER A 326 -41.87 -22.95 10.01
N ASP A 327 -42.97 -22.76 9.28
CA ASP A 327 -44.28 -22.29 9.75
C ASP A 327 -44.36 -20.89 10.38
N VAL A 328 -44.44 -19.89 9.51
CA VAL A 328 -45.17 -18.65 9.83
C VAL A 328 -46.64 -18.87 9.50
N ASN A 329 -47.37 -19.47 10.44
CA ASN A 329 -48.82 -19.36 10.49
C ASN A 329 -49.36 -19.63 11.91
N LYS A 330 -49.17 -18.66 12.82
CA LYS A 330 -50.04 -18.45 13.99
C LYS A 330 -50.19 -16.96 14.28
N PRO A 331 -51.41 -16.41 14.34
CA PRO A 331 -51.64 -15.04 14.77
C PRO A 331 -51.63 -15.00 16.31
N GLY A 332 -50.75 -14.21 16.90
CA GLY A 332 -50.63 -14.05 18.36
C GLY A 332 -50.24 -12.63 18.74
N ALA A 333 -51.25 -11.87 19.17
CA ALA A 333 -51.27 -10.67 20.02
C ALA A 333 -50.03 -9.74 20.06
N LEU A 334 -50.20 -8.54 19.50
CA LEU A 334 -49.45 -7.35 19.89
C LEU A 334 -49.99 -6.86 21.25
N ASP A 335 -49.20 -7.05 22.31
CA ASP A 335 -49.39 -6.30 23.56
C ASP A 335 -48.63 -4.98 23.46
N ILE A 336 -49.40 -3.90 23.33
CA ILE A 336 -48.94 -2.52 23.47
C ILE A 336 -49.07 -2.16 24.96
N MET A 337 -47.96 -1.79 25.61
CA MET A 337 -47.98 -1.13 26.91
C MET A 337 -47.26 0.23 26.83
N PRO A 338 -47.74 1.24 27.58
CA PRO A 338 -47.57 2.63 27.21
C PRO A 338 -46.34 3.30 27.84
N ASP A 339 -46.00 4.41 27.17
CA ASP A 339 -45.04 5.44 27.51
C ASP A 339 -45.25 6.04 28.91
N LYS A 340 -44.15 6.26 29.64
CA LYS A 340 -44.08 7.20 30.78
C LYS A 340 -42.71 7.87 30.83
N ALA A 341 -42.67 9.11 30.34
CA ALA A 341 -41.65 10.10 30.65
C ALA A 341 -41.71 10.56 32.12
N THR A 342 -40.55 10.82 32.73
CA THR A 342 -40.26 12.01 33.58
C THR A 342 -38.84 11.89 34.17
N HIS A 343 -37.90 12.75 33.74
CA HIS A 343 -37.20 13.70 34.62
C HIS A 343 -36.16 14.55 33.86
N GLU A 344 -36.21 15.86 34.16
CA GLU A 344 -35.40 16.97 33.66
C GLU A 344 -33.97 17.01 34.22
N PRO A 345 -33.07 17.83 33.62
CA PRO A 345 -31.63 17.83 33.90
C PRO A 345 -31.20 18.90 34.93
N ALA A 346 -30.12 18.62 35.65
CA ALA A 346 -29.43 19.60 36.51
C ALA A 346 -28.20 20.22 35.81
N ALA A 347 -28.04 21.52 36.00
CA ALA A 347 -27.06 22.40 35.38
C ALA A 347 -25.78 22.63 36.22
N GLY A 348 -24.71 23.10 35.54
CA GLY A 348 -23.49 23.71 36.12
C GLY A 348 -22.29 22.75 36.18
N SER A 349 -21.05 23.07 35.77
CA SER A 349 -20.39 24.37 35.60
C SER A 349 -19.20 24.29 34.61
N ARG A 350 -18.99 25.42 33.92
CA ARG A 350 -17.89 25.85 33.04
C ARG A 350 -16.47 25.42 33.44
N THR A 351 -15.60 25.20 32.45
CA THR A 351 -14.32 25.94 32.28
C THR A 351 -13.88 25.83 30.81
N GLU A 352 -14.07 26.90 30.03
CA GLU A 352 -13.42 27.13 28.73
C GLU A 352 -12.06 27.79 28.98
N VAL A 353 -10.98 27.24 28.44
CA VAL A 353 -9.67 27.90 28.40
C VAL A 353 -9.47 28.46 26.99
N LEU A 354 -9.70 29.77 26.85
CA LEU A 354 -9.31 30.56 25.70
C LEU A 354 -7.79 30.78 25.72
N VAL A 355 -7.06 30.28 24.71
CA VAL A 355 -5.67 30.70 24.46
C VAL A 355 -5.66 31.70 23.31
N LYS A 356 -5.31 32.95 23.63
CA LYS A 356 -5.10 34.04 22.67
C LYS A 356 -3.74 33.88 22.00
N TYR A 357 -3.70 33.71 20.67
CA TYR A 357 -2.48 33.93 19.88
C TYR A 357 -2.31 35.42 19.59
N ARG A 358 -1.14 35.96 19.95
CA ARG A 358 -0.71 37.32 19.63
C ARG A 358 0.42 37.21 18.60
N ALA A 359 0.17 37.64 17.38
CA ALA A 359 1.18 37.75 16.34
C ALA A 359 2.22 38.83 16.72
N ARG A 360 3.51 38.51 16.57
CA ARG A 360 4.56 39.51 16.38
C ARG A 360 5.42 39.13 15.19
N SER A 361 5.55 40.12 14.32
CA SER A 361 6.30 40.20 13.08
C SER A 361 7.80 40.37 13.30
N GLY A 362 8.58 39.79 12.39
CA GLY A 362 9.83 40.35 11.87
C GLY A 362 11.13 39.83 12.50
N LEU A 363 11.93 39.10 11.71
CA LEU A 363 13.17 39.64 11.11
C LEU A 363 13.82 38.58 10.21
N ALA A 364 14.42 39.07 9.13
CA ALA A 364 15.08 38.31 8.08
C ALA A 364 16.50 37.90 8.49
N HIS A 365 16.95 36.74 7.99
CA HIS A 365 18.36 36.48 7.70
C HIS A 365 18.48 35.49 6.52
N GLU A 366 19.33 35.85 5.57
CA GLU A 366 19.79 35.06 4.41
C GLU A 366 20.74 33.92 4.82
N PRO A 367 21.01 32.95 3.93
CA PRO A 367 21.28 31.57 4.32
C PRO A 367 22.76 31.27 4.51
N ASP A 368 23.10 30.67 5.65
CA ASP A 368 24.32 29.89 5.82
C ASP A 368 24.10 28.48 5.27
N THR A 369 25.02 28.07 4.41
CA THR A 369 25.17 26.74 3.81
C THR A 369 25.22 25.65 4.89
N TYR A 370 24.20 24.79 4.95
CA TYR A 370 24.16 23.61 5.81
C TYR A 370 24.17 22.32 4.98
N ASN A 371 25.20 21.50 5.23
CA ASN A 371 25.30 20.11 4.78
C ASN A 371 24.54 19.18 5.73
N GLY A 372 23.76 18.24 5.18
CA GLY A 372 22.95 17.25 5.91
C GLY A 372 21.53 17.79 6.08
N PHE A 373 20.46 17.13 5.61
CA PHE A 373 20.10 15.74 5.82
C PHE A 373 19.36 15.18 4.59
N LEU A 374 19.50 13.88 4.32
CA LEU A 374 18.63 13.16 3.41
C LEU A 374 17.26 12.98 4.09
N TYR A 375 16.41 14.00 3.99
CA TYR A 375 14.96 13.90 4.10
C TYR A 375 14.31 14.87 3.13
#